data_AF-A0A7W1FGA8-F1
#
_entry.id   AF-A0A7W1FGA8-F1
#
_cell.length_a   1.000
_cell.length_b   1.000
_cell.length_c   1.000
_cell.angle_alpha   90.00
_cell.angle_beta   90.00
_cell.angle_gamma   90.00
#
_symmetry.space_group_name_H-M   'P 1'
#
loop_
_entity.id
_entity.type
_entity.pdbx_description
1 polymer ?
#
loop_
_entity_poly.entity_id
_entity_poly.type
_entity_poly.pdbx_seq_one_letter_code
_entity_poly.pdbx_strand_id
1 'polypeptide(L)' 'MHNFVLEDELEIDFGSERVNYAGGQRIFILEGENNAHKARAVTPLVKLILVEDL' A
#
# COMPACT_ATOMS: atom_id res chain seq x y z
N MET A 1 -2.50 12.29 3.70
CA MET A 1 -2.43 10.81 3.53
C MET A 1 -1.75 10.09 4.69
N HIS A 2 -2.50 9.24 5.39
CA HIS A 2 -2.04 8.44 6.53
C HIS A 2 -2.40 6.96 6.31
N ASN A 3 -1.67 6.30 5.41
CA ASN A 3 -1.92 4.91 5.03
C ASN A 3 -0.93 3.97 5.73
N PHE A 4 -1.39 2.82 6.24
CA PHE A 4 -0.54 1.87 6.96
C PHE A 4 -0.93 0.41 6.70
N VAL A 5 0.08 -0.47 6.74
CA VAL A 5 -0.11 -1.91 6.96
C VAL A 5 -0.17 -2.14 8.46
N LEU A 6 -1.29 -2.67 8.95
CA LEU A 6 -1.47 -2.99 10.36
C LEU A 6 -0.85 -4.34 10.71
N GLU A 7 -1.10 -5.35 9.88
CA GLU A 7 -0.66 -6.74 10.09
C GLU A 7 -0.34 -7.39 8.74
N ASP A 8 0.62 -8.32 8.76
CA ASP A 8 1.13 -9.12 7.63
C ASP A 8 1.81 -8.29 6.51
N GLU A 9 1.86 -8.81 5.27
CA GLU A 9 2.66 -8.26 4.18
C GLU A 9 1.82 -7.88 2.94
N LEU A 10 2.07 -6.67 2.44
CA LEU A 10 1.47 -6.11 1.24
C LEU A 10 2.55 -5.80 0.19
N GLU A 11 2.36 -6.26 -1.04
CA GLU A 11 3.14 -5.80 -2.19
C GLU A 11 2.29 -4.79 -2.98
N ILE A 12 2.88 -3.65 -3.36
CA ILE A 12 2.25 -2.68 -4.26
C ILE A 12 3.11 -2.53 -5.52
N ASP A 13 2.48 -2.69 -6.68
CA ASP A 13 3.05 -2.41 -8.00
C ASP A 13 2.72 -0.96 -8.39
N PHE A 14 3.78 -0.14 -8.45
CA PHE A 14 3.76 1.26 -8.88
C PHE A 14 4.06 1.42 -10.38
N GLY A 15 4.10 0.34 -11.14
CA GLY A 15 4.40 0.31 -12.57
C GLY A 15 5.90 0.28 -12.87
N SER A 16 6.68 1.16 -12.24
CA SER A 16 8.16 1.16 -12.35
C SER A 16 8.84 0.23 -11.35
N GLU A 17 8.19 -0.01 -10.22
CA GLU A 17 8.73 -0.82 -9.13
C GLU A 17 7.63 -1.52 -8.34
N ARG A 18 8.03 -2.61 -7.66
CA ARG A 18 7.21 -3.29 -6.67
C ARG A 18 7.84 -3.10 -5.31
N VAL A 19 7.04 -2.61 -4.37
CA VAL A 19 7.47 -2.34 -2.99
C VAL A 19 6.70 -3.24 -2.04
N ASN A 20 7.42 -3.92 -1.16
CA ASN A 20 6.84 -4.72 -0.08
C ASN A 20 6.77 -3.89 1.20
N TYR A 21 5.60 -3.90 1.82
CA TYR A 21 5.31 -3.27 3.10
C TYR A 21 4.94 -4.34 4.12
N ALA A 22 5.65 -4.36 5.24
CA ALA A 22 5.37 -5.21 6.38
C ALA A 22 4.46 -4.50 7.40
N GLY A 23 3.84 -5.28 8.30
CA GLY A 23 3.06 -4.78 9.42
C GLY A 23 3.79 -3.70 10.23
N GLY A 24 3.08 -2.61 10.53
CA GLY A 24 3.60 -1.42 11.20
C GLY A 24 4.20 -0.37 10.26
N GLN A 25 4.35 -0.66 8.96
CA GLN A 25 4.91 0.30 8.01
C GLN A 25 3.84 1.22 7.41
N ARG A 26 4.28 2.45 7.08
CA ARG A 26 3.48 3.41 6.31
C ARG A 26 3.52 3.10 4.83
N ILE A 27 2.37 3.21 4.19
CA ILE A 27 2.25 3.16 2.74
C ILE A 27 2.32 4.59 2.23
N PHE A 28 3.20 4.84 1.25
CA PHE A 28 3.34 6.13 0.59
C PHE A 28 2.85 6.00 -0.84
N ILE A 29 1.73 6.66 -1.13
CA ILE A 29 1.19 6.83 -2.47
C ILE A 29 1.20 8.33 -2.72
N LEU A 30 1.88 8.77 -3.78
CA LEU A 30 1.90 10.18 -4.15
C LEU A 30 0.62 10.54 -4.91
N GLU A 31 0.23 11.81 -4.89
CA GLU A 31 -0.89 12.32 -5.69
C GLU A 31 -0.50 12.41 -7.17
N GLY A 32 -1.44 12.17 -8.10
CA GLY A 32 -1.20 12.29 -9.54
C GLY A 32 -2.19 11.52 -10.42
N GLU A 33 -2.45 12.02 -11.63
CA GLU A 33 -3.46 11.51 -12.57
C GLU A 33 -3.18 10.10 -13.15
N ASN A 34 -1.96 9.56 -12.97
CA ASN A 34 -1.53 8.26 -13.52
C ASN A 34 -1.15 7.23 -12.43
N ASN A 35 -1.83 7.26 -11.29
CA ASN A 35 -1.48 6.45 -10.11
C ASN A 35 -2.39 5.23 -9.91
N ALA A 36 -2.67 4.51 -11.00
CA ALA A 36 -3.31 3.19 -10.88
C ALA A 36 -2.30 2.19 -10.30
N HIS A 37 -2.37 1.93 -9.00
CA HIS A 37 -1.54 0.94 -8.32
C HIS A 37 -2.27 -0.39 -8.18
N LYS A 38 -1.52 -1.50 -8.27
CA LYS A 38 -2.05 -2.84 -7.97
C LYS A 38 -1.45 -3.33 -6.68
N ALA A 39 -2.31 -3.56 -5.69
CA ALA A 39 -1.90 -4.11 -4.41
C ALA A 39 -2.22 -5.62 -4.36
N ARG A 40 -1.31 -6.40 -3.75
CA ARG A 40 -1.46 -7.84 -3.55
C ARG A 40 -1.04 -8.21 -2.13
N ALA A 41 -1.86 -8.99 -1.45
CA ALA A 41 -1.44 -9.64 -0.21
C ALA A 41 -0.39 -10.72 -0.53
N VAL A 42 0.77 -10.64 0.12
CA VAL A 42 1.83 -11.66 -0.03
C VAL A 42 1.51 -12.87 0.86
N THR A 43 0.83 -12.62 1.98
CA THR A 43 0.23 -13.59 2.89
C THR A 43 -1.23 -13.89 2.53
N PRO A 44 -1.85 -14.92 3.13
CA PRO A 44 -3.27 -15.23 2.89
C PRO A 44 -4.25 -14.10 3.27
N LEU A 45 -3.87 -13.23 4.21
CA LEU A 45 -4.64 -12.09 4.67
C LEU A 45 -3.67 -10.94 5.00
N VAL A 46 -4.09 -9.70 4.76
CA VAL A 46 -3.39 -8.48 5.18
C VAL A 46 -4.39 -7.47 5.70
N LYS A 47 -4.05 -6.75 6.77
CA LYS A 47 -4.91 -5.69 7.34
C LYS A 47 -4.33 -4.32 7.06
N LEU A 48 -5.14 -3.44 6.49
CA LEU A 48 -4.73 -2.10 6.07
C LEU A 48 -5.63 -1.04 6.69
N ILE A 49 -5.10 0.17 6.86
CA ILE A 49 -5.89 1.39 7.02
C ILE A 49 -5.46 2.37 5.93
N LEU A 50 -6.43 2.89 5.18
CA LEU A 50 -6.24 3.86 4.11
C LEU A 50 -7.04 5.11 4.48
N VAL A 51 -6.39 6.27 4.45
CA VAL A 51 -6.97 7.57 4.79
C VAL A 51 -6.64 8.56 3.69
N GLU A 52 -7.70 8.98 2.99
CA GLU A 52 -7.67 10.04 2.00
C GLU A 52 -8.30 11.30 2.58
N ASP A 53 -7.66 12.43 2.33
CA ASP A 53 -8.21 13.75 2.65
C ASP A 53 -9.12 14.14 1.45
N LEU A 54 -10.40 14.42 1.72
CA LEU A 54 -11.43 14.75 0.70
C LEU A 54 -11.44 16.24 0.34
#